data_AF-M2TK90-F1
#
_entry.id   AF-M2TK90-F1
#
_cell.length_a   1.000
_cell.length_b   1.000
_cell.length_c   1.000
_cell.angle_alpha   90.00
_cell.angle_beta   90.00
_cell.angle_gamma   90.00
#
_symmetry.space_group_name_H-M   'P 1'
#
loop_
_entity.id
_entity.type
_entity.pdbx_description
1 polymer ?
#
loop_
_entity_poly.entity_id
_entity_poly.type
_entity_poly.pdbx_seq_one_letter_code
_entity_poly.pdbx_strand_id
1 'polypeptide(L)'
;MREFAREGIVTAQVNRTLEQNNNKLQQRVTDSKANIQKKRRDLKAVVCARENLVLALYEGLGIVPPDLKGNYDSREALNTANDRYISLLKRLIGYWKETCEAYEIRNSDVEHLEKHLRAALDRVCEQEKEIEELEERCQSVKKNFNEFVKMSTEKIESVNEVILSLQATLDELAGSEEEEETASQEAE
;
A
#
# COMPACT_ATOMS: atom_id res chain seq x y z
N MET A 1 18.71 101.46 25.18
CA MET A 1 18.30 100.64 26.35
C MET A 1 17.05 99.79 26.10
N ARG A 2 15.96 100.30 25.50
CA ARG A 2 14.75 99.49 25.21
C ARG A 2 14.93 98.43 24.10
N GLU A 3 15.76 98.68 23.11
CA GLU A 3 16.04 97.71 22.02
C GLU A 3 16.84 96.50 22.50
N PHE A 4 17.90 96.71 23.29
CA PHE A 4 18.68 95.62 23.90
C PHE A 4 17.83 94.68 24.78
N ALA A 5 16.86 95.21 25.51
CA ALA A 5 15.94 94.39 26.30
C ALA A 5 14.97 93.57 25.41
N ARG A 6 14.54 94.11 24.26
CA ARG A 6 13.72 93.37 23.29
C ARG A 6 14.50 92.27 22.60
N GLU A 7 15.75 92.52 22.20
CA GLU A 7 16.62 91.50 21.61
C GLU A 7 16.85 90.34 22.57
N GLY A 8 17.13 90.60 23.86
CA GLY A 8 17.27 89.56 24.87
C GLY A 8 16.01 88.70 25.05
N ILE A 9 14.82 89.28 24.97
CA ILE A 9 13.54 88.55 25.05
C ILE A 9 13.33 87.67 23.81
N VAL A 10 13.60 88.19 22.61
CA VAL A 10 13.46 87.44 21.36
C VAL A 10 14.44 86.27 21.31
N THR A 11 15.70 86.48 21.67
CA THR A 11 16.72 85.41 21.75
C THR A 11 16.33 84.34 22.75
N ALA A 12 15.84 84.70 23.94
CA ALA A 12 15.38 83.75 24.94
C ALA A 12 14.17 82.92 24.45
N GLN A 13 13.24 83.54 23.71
CA GLN A 13 12.07 82.86 23.15
C GLN A 13 12.43 81.90 22.01
N VAL A 14 13.37 82.28 21.14
CA VAL A 14 13.93 81.40 20.10
C VAL A 14 14.63 80.20 20.75
N ASN A 15 15.46 80.43 21.77
CA ASN A 15 16.18 79.35 22.47
C ASN A 15 15.22 78.35 23.13
N ARG A 16 14.15 78.81 23.80
CA ARG A 16 13.12 77.91 24.36
C ARG A 16 12.43 77.08 23.27
N THR A 17 12.14 77.69 22.12
CA THR A 17 11.49 76.99 21.00
C THR A 17 12.41 75.93 20.41
N LEU A 18 13.70 76.25 20.25
CA LEU A 18 14.71 75.30 19.80
C LEU A 18 14.89 74.14 20.78
N GLU A 19 14.92 74.42 22.08
CA GLU A 19 15.04 73.40 23.13
C GLU A 19 13.83 72.47 23.15
N GLN A 20 12.61 73.00 23.05
CA GLN A 20 11.40 72.18 22.93
C GLN A 20 11.40 71.30 21.69
N ASN A 21 11.85 71.84 20.54
CA ASN A 21 11.96 71.07 19.30
C ASN A 21 13.03 69.99 19.38
N ASN A 22 14.17 70.27 20.01
CA ASN A 22 15.24 69.31 20.23
C ASN A 22 14.74 68.16 21.13
N ASN A 23 14.09 68.47 22.25
CA ASN A 23 13.51 67.46 23.14
C ASN A 23 12.48 66.58 22.42
N LYS A 24 11.60 67.17 21.59
CA LYS A 24 10.65 66.41 20.75
C LYS A 24 11.34 65.53 19.70
N LEU A 25 12.46 65.98 19.13
CA LEU A 25 13.24 65.18 18.19
C LEU A 25 13.94 64.03 18.90
N GLN A 26 14.56 64.28 20.05
CA GLN A 26 15.21 63.24 20.87
C GLN A 26 14.21 62.16 21.30
N GLN A 27 13.01 62.56 21.73
CA GLN A 27 11.95 61.61 22.07
C GLN A 27 11.57 60.75 20.86
N ARG A 28 11.31 61.36 19.69
CA ARG A 28 10.96 60.62 18.46
C ARG A 28 12.06 59.66 18.02
N VAL A 29 13.33 60.05 18.14
CA VAL A 29 14.48 59.18 17.82
C VAL A 29 14.56 58.01 18.79
N THR A 30 14.35 58.26 20.09
CA THR A 30 14.34 57.22 21.12
C THR A 30 13.22 56.21 20.89
N ASP A 31 12.00 56.68 20.62
CA ASP A 31 10.85 55.84 20.32
C ASP A 31 11.07 55.02 19.04
N SER A 32 11.63 55.65 18.01
CA SER A 32 11.96 54.97 16.75
C SER A 32 13.04 53.89 16.95
N LYS A 33 14.06 54.17 17.77
CA LYS A 33 15.11 53.20 18.12
C LYS A 33 14.52 52.01 18.88
N ALA A 34 13.66 52.25 19.86
CA ALA A 34 12.98 51.19 20.60
C ALA A 34 12.08 50.34 19.69
N ASN A 35 11.34 50.97 18.77
CA ASN A 35 10.50 50.28 17.80
C ASN A 35 11.32 49.41 16.82
N ILE A 36 12.44 49.93 16.31
CA ILE A 36 13.35 49.16 15.43
C ILE A 36 13.94 47.96 16.18
N GLN A 37 14.36 48.13 17.43
CA GLN A 37 14.86 47.04 18.26
C GLN A 37 13.80 45.98 18.53
N LYS A 38 12.55 46.37 18.79
CA LYS A 38 11.42 45.45 18.91
C LYS A 38 11.22 44.65 17.61
N LYS A 39 11.06 45.33 16.47
CA LYS A 39 10.86 44.69 15.18
C LYS A 39 11.99 43.72 14.81
N ARG A 40 13.24 44.03 15.18
CA ARG A 40 14.38 43.14 14.96
C ARG A 40 14.29 41.86 15.80
N ARG A 41 13.85 41.95 17.06
CA ARG A 41 13.59 40.76 17.90
C ARG A 41 12.47 39.91 17.33
N ASP A 42 11.38 40.54 16.90
CA ASP A 42 10.24 39.85 16.28
C ASP A 42 10.69 39.11 15.00
N LEU A 43 11.49 39.77 14.15
CA LEU A 43 12.05 39.14 12.95
C LEU A 43 12.94 37.94 13.30
N LYS A 44 13.80 38.05 14.32
CA LYS A 44 14.64 36.94 14.78
C LYS A 44 13.79 35.75 15.24
N ALA A 45 12.73 35.99 16.00
CA ALA A 45 11.81 34.93 16.41
C ALA A 45 11.16 34.23 15.21
N VAL A 46 10.71 34.99 14.21
CA VAL A 46 10.12 34.43 12.98
C VAL A 46 11.13 33.60 12.19
N VAL A 47 12.38 34.07 12.06
CA VAL A 47 13.43 33.35 11.35
C VAL A 47 13.78 32.03 12.06
N CYS A 48 13.92 32.03 13.38
CA CYS A 48 14.14 30.81 14.17
C CYS A 48 12.96 29.84 14.07
N ALA A 49 11.71 30.34 14.09
CA ALA A 49 10.55 29.48 13.91
C ALA A 49 10.53 28.81 12.52
N ARG A 50 10.94 29.54 11.48
CA ARG A 50 11.09 29.00 10.11
C ARG A 50 12.21 27.97 10.02
N GLU A 51 13.34 28.20 10.66
CA GLU A 51 14.42 27.23 10.76
C GLU A 51 13.91 25.90 11.34
N ASN A 52 13.24 25.96 12.50
CA ASN A 52 12.66 24.79 13.15
C ASN A 52 11.64 24.07 12.26
N LEU A 53 10.77 24.83 11.58
CA LEU A 53 9.80 24.24 10.65
C LEU A 53 10.49 23.52 9.50
N VAL A 54 11.53 24.11 8.90
CA VAL A 54 12.28 23.48 7.82
C VAL A 54 12.93 22.19 8.32
N LEU A 55 13.59 22.22 9.48
CA LEU A 55 14.22 21.02 10.08
C LEU A 55 13.19 19.91 10.32
N ALA A 56 12.05 20.23 10.92
CA ALA A 56 10.98 19.27 11.17
C ALA A 56 10.41 18.66 9.88
N LEU A 57 10.29 19.46 8.81
CA LEU A 57 9.82 18.96 7.52
C LEU A 57 10.85 18.05 6.84
N TYR A 58 12.15 18.36 6.93
CA TYR A 58 13.20 17.46 6.46
C TYR A 58 13.18 16.12 7.21
N GLU A 59 13.05 16.16 8.54
CA GLU A 59 12.94 14.97 9.38
C GLU A 59 11.69 14.15 9.03
N GLY A 60 10.52 14.79 8.90
CA GLY A 60 9.27 14.12 8.55
C GLY A 60 9.28 13.48 7.16
N LEU A 61 10.05 14.04 6.22
CA LEU A 61 10.28 13.44 4.89
C LEU A 61 11.40 12.38 4.89
N GLY A 62 12.10 12.17 6.01
CA GLY A 62 13.25 11.27 6.08
C GLY A 62 14.46 11.74 5.25
N ILE A 63 14.55 13.04 4.93
CA ILE A 63 15.62 13.63 4.14
C ILE A 63 16.64 14.27 5.07
N VAL A 64 17.93 14.05 4.82
CA VAL A 64 19.01 14.69 5.60
C VAL A 64 18.89 16.22 5.49
N PRO A 65 18.71 16.94 6.60
CA PRO A 65 18.56 18.39 6.54
C PRO A 65 19.89 19.06 6.17
N PRO A 66 19.85 20.18 5.42
CA PRO A 66 21.04 21.00 5.21
C PRO A 66 21.51 21.63 6.53
N ASP A 67 22.78 22.03 6.61
CA ASP A 67 23.25 22.80 7.77
C ASP A 67 22.60 24.18 7.78
N LEU A 68 21.72 24.41 8.75
CA LEU A 68 20.89 25.59 8.87
C LEU A 68 21.36 26.57 9.94
N LYS A 69 22.39 26.24 10.72
CA LYS A 69 22.87 27.08 11.81
C LYS A 69 23.25 28.47 11.31
N GLY A 70 22.46 29.47 11.69
CA GLY A 70 22.67 30.87 11.33
C GLY A 70 22.99 31.73 12.54
N ASN A 71 23.97 32.63 12.40
CA ASN A 71 24.06 33.77 13.30
C ASN A 71 23.05 34.84 12.83
N TYR A 72 22.05 35.17 13.66
CA TYR A 72 20.99 36.13 13.37
C TYR A 72 21.24 37.53 13.95
N ASP A 73 22.50 37.84 14.23
CA ASP A 73 22.88 39.06 14.92
C ASP A 73 22.96 40.28 14.01
N SER A 74 22.69 40.20 12.71
CA SER A 74 22.54 41.37 11.83
C SER A 74 21.23 41.33 11.04
N ARG A 75 20.78 42.49 10.54
CA ARG A 75 19.56 42.57 9.73
C ARG A 75 19.75 41.83 8.41
N GLU A 76 20.91 41.99 7.80
CA GLU A 76 21.31 41.35 6.56
C GLU A 76 21.31 39.83 6.73
N ALA A 77 21.92 39.32 7.82
CA ALA A 77 21.93 37.89 8.12
C ALA A 77 20.51 37.33 8.35
N LEU A 78 19.65 38.07 9.05
CA LEU A 78 18.24 37.70 9.23
C LEU A 78 17.50 37.58 7.90
N ASN A 79 17.67 38.56 7.01
CA ASN A 79 17.02 38.54 5.70
C ASN A 79 17.55 37.40 4.83
N THR A 80 18.87 37.21 4.76
CA THR A 80 19.47 36.12 3.98
C THR A 80 19.02 34.75 4.51
N ALA A 81 18.99 34.54 5.82
CA ALA A 81 18.49 33.31 6.42
C ALA A 81 17.00 33.11 6.10
N ASN A 82 16.20 34.17 6.21
CA ASN A 82 14.78 34.11 5.88
C ASN A 82 14.52 33.70 4.43
N ASP A 83 15.23 34.30 3.48
CA ASP A 83 15.08 33.99 2.05
C ASP A 83 15.54 32.55 1.76
N ARG A 84 16.61 32.10 2.41
CA ARG A 84 17.07 30.71 2.35
C ARG A 84 16.00 29.75 2.85
N TYR A 85 15.41 30.00 4.02
CA TYR A 85 14.35 29.14 4.57
C TYR A 85 13.10 29.13 3.70
N ILE A 86 12.69 30.28 3.15
CA ILE A 86 11.56 30.35 2.20
C ILE A 86 11.85 29.50 0.96
N SER A 87 13.05 29.57 0.41
CA SER A 87 13.45 28.75 -0.73
C SER A 87 13.41 27.25 -0.41
N LEU A 88 13.92 26.85 0.75
CA LEU A 88 13.88 25.45 1.21
C LEU A 88 12.45 24.97 1.43
N LEU A 89 11.59 25.76 2.06
CA LEU A 89 10.16 25.43 2.22
C LEU A 89 9.47 25.21 0.88
N LYS A 90 9.74 26.06 -0.12
CA LYS A 90 9.18 25.88 -1.47
C LYS A 90 9.62 24.56 -2.11
N ARG A 91 10.89 24.17 -1.94
CA ARG A 91 11.40 22.88 -2.43
C ARG A 91 10.73 21.71 -1.71
N LEU A 92 10.63 21.75 -0.39
CA LEU A 92 9.97 20.73 0.41
C LEU A 92 8.49 20.57 0.03
N ILE A 93 7.78 21.67 -0.24
CA ILE A 93 6.41 21.64 -0.76
C ILE A 93 6.34 20.94 -2.12
N GLY A 94 7.34 21.17 -2.99
CA GLY A 94 7.45 20.47 -4.27
C GLY A 94 7.59 18.96 -4.08
N TYR A 95 8.56 18.53 -3.26
CA TYR A 95 8.76 17.11 -2.93
C TYR A 95 7.52 16.47 -2.31
N TRP A 96 6.83 17.18 -1.41
CA TRP A 96 5.59 16.69 -0.81
C TRP A 96 4.52 16.40 -1.86
N LYS A 97 4.32 17.31 -2.82
CA LYS A 97 3.34 17.13 -3.91
C LYS A 97 3.68 15.92 -4.78
N GLU A 98 4.92 15.81 -5.22
CA GLU A 98 5.39 14.67 -6.01
C GLU A 98 5.20 13.34 -5.27
N THR A 99 5.46 13.34 -3.95
CA THR A 99 5.26 12.16 -3.10
C THR A 99 3.78 11.80 -2.96
N CYS A 100 2.89 12.78 -2.81
CA CYS A 100 1.45 12.55 -2.77
C CYS A 100 0.92 11.98 -4.10
N GLU A 101 1.33 12.54 -5.23
CA GLU A 101 0.94 12.05 -6.56
C GLU A 101 1.43 10.60 -6.77
N ALA A 102 2.68 10.31 -6.41
CA ALA A 102 3.21 8.95 -6.47
C ALA A 102 2.48 7.97 -5.54
N TYR A 103 2.04 8.42 -4.37
CA TYR A 103 1.24 7.63 -3.44
C TYR A 103 -0.13 7.31 -4.00
N GLU A 104 -0.83 8.29 -4.60
CA GLU A 104 -2.14 8.09 -5.22
C GLU A 104 -2.09 7.08 -6.37
N ILE A 105 -1.06 7.16 -7.23
CA ILE A 105 -0.84 6.20 -8.32
C ILE A 105 -0.64 4.78 -7.74
N ARG A 106 0.23 4.64 -6.74
CA ARG A 106 0.48 3.32 -6.11
C ARG A 106 -0.76 2.77 -5.42
N ASN A 107 -1.56 3.62 -4.79
CA ASN A 107 -2.80 3.18 -4.15
C ASN A 107 -3.79 2.64 -5.20
N SER A 108 -3.92 3.32 -6.34
CA SER A 108 -4.69 2.84 -7.48
C SER A 108 -4.18 1.49 -8.02
N ASP A 109 -2.85 1.30 -8.10
CA ASP A 109 -2.26 0.03 -8.52
C ASP A 109 -2.59 -1.11 -7.54
N VAL A 110 -2.56 -0.84 -6.23
CA VAL A 110 -2.93 -1.82 -5.19
C VAL A 110 -4.40 -2.21 -5.32
N GLU A 111 -5.31 -1.25 -5.48
CA GLU A 111 -6.74 -1.52 -5.68
C GLU A 111 -6.99 -2.40 -6.92
N HIS A 112 -6.27 -2.13 -8.01
CA HIS A 112 -6.34 -2.94 -9.22
C HIS A 112 -5.81 -4.36 -8.98
N LEU A 113 -4.66 -4.51 -8.32
CA LEU A 113 -4.09 -5.83 -7.97
C LEU A 113 -5.02 -6.63 -7.05
N GLU A 114 -5.65 -6.00 -6.06
CA GLU A 114 -6.64 -6.65 -5.20
C GLU A 114 -7.82 -7.19 -6.01
N LYS A 115 -8.31 -6.40 -6.99
CA LYS A 115 -9.39 -6.84 -7.86
C LYS A 115 -8.99 -8.05 -8.70
N HIS A 116 -7.79 -8.05 -9.27
CA HIS A 116 -7.27 -9.21 -10.01
C HIS A 116 -7.08 -10.43 -9.12
N LEU A 117 -6.59 -10.25 -7.91
CA LEU A 117 -6.42 -11.33 -6.94
C LEU A 117 -7.76 -11.97 -6.57
N ARG A 118 -8.80 -11.17 -6.31
CA ARG A 118 -10.17 -11.69 -6.05
C ARG A 118 -10.68 -12.49 -7.23
N ALA A 119 -10.58 -11.96 -8.45
CA ALA A 119 -11.01 -12.68 -9.66
C ALA A 119 -10.21 -13.98 -9.89
N ALA A 120 -8.93 -14.03 -9.54
CA ALA A 120 -8.13 -15.25 -9.62
C ALA A 120 -8.57 -16.28 -8.57
N LEU A 121 -8.86 -15.86 -7.34
CA LEU A 121 -9.38 -16.73 -6.29
C LEU A 121 -10.75 -17.32 -6.67
N ASP A 122 -11.64 -16.51 -7.25
CA ASP A 122 -12.94 -16.99 -7.74
C ASP A 122 -12.78 -18.11 -8.78
N ARG A 123 -11.84 -17.95 -9.72
CA ARG A 123 -11.53 -18.99 -10.72
C ARG A 123 -10.93 -20.26 -10.09
N VAL A 124 -10.08 -20.12 -9.08
CA VAL A 124 -9.53 -21.29 -8.36
C VAL A 124 -10.67 -22.04 -7.67
N CYS A 125 -11.58 -21.34 -7.01
CA CYS A 125 -12.79 -21.93 -6.42
C CYS A 125 -13.66 -22.66 -7.45
N GLU A 126 -13.83 -22.10 -8.65
CA GLU A 126 -14.56 -22.77 -9.75
C GLU A 126 -13.83 -24.05 -10.21
N GLN A 127 -12.51 -23.98 -10.39
CA GLN A 127 -11.69 -25.12 -10.78
C GLN A 127 -11.68 -26.23 -9.72
N GLU A 128 -11.67 -25.88 -8.43
CA GLU A 128 -11.79 -26.86 -7.34
C GLU A 128 -13.09 -27.65 -7.42
N LYS A 129 -14.22 -26.98 -7.73
CA LYS A 129 -15.51 -27.66 -7.95
C LYS A 129 -15.49 -28.56 -9.17
N GLU A 130 -14.91 -28.11 -10.28
CA GLU A 130 -14.77 -28.93 -11.49
C GLU A 130 -13.93 -30.19 -11.21
N ILE A 131 -12.88 -30.08 -10.41
CA ILE A 131 -12.05 -31.22 -9.98
C ILE A 131 -12.90 -32.19 -9.14
N GLU A 132 -13.65 -31.70 -8.16
CA GLU A 132 -14.52 -32.54 -7.32
C GLU A 132 -15.56 -33.31 -8.17
N GLU A 133 -16.23 -32.63 -9.11
CA GLU A 133 -17.18 -33.28 -10.04
C GLU A 133 -16.50 -34.34 -10.93
N LEU A 134 -15.28 -34.07 -11.40
CA LEU A 134 -14.52 -35.04 -12.20
C LEU A 134 -14.07 -36.25 -11.37
N GLU A 135 -13.71 -36.05 -10.10
CA GLU A 135 -13.38 -37.14 -9.18
C GLU A 135 -14.58 -38.03 -8.90
N GLU A 136 -15.76 -37.46 -8.63
CA GLU A 136 -17.01 -38.22 -8.46
C GLU A 136 -17.34 -39.05 -9.70
N ARG A 137 -17.24 -38.45 -10.89
CA ARG A 137 -17.45 -39.15 -12.17
C ARG A 137 -16.44 -40.27 -12.36
N CYS A 138 -15.17 -40.05 -12.04
CA CYS A 138 -14.12 -41.06 -12.13
C CYS A 138 -14.42 -42.26 -11.21
N GLN A 139 -14.83 -41.99 -9.96
CA GLN A 139 -15.22 -43.02 -9.00
C GLN A 139 -16.44 -43.82 -9.49
N SER A 140 -17.45 -43.14 -10.05
CA SER A 140 -18.63 -43.79 -10.64
C SER A 140 -18.27 -44.70 -11.81
N VAL A 141 -17.44 -44.23 -12.76
CA VAL A 141 -16.95 -45.05 -13.88
C VAL A 141 -16.16 -46.26 -13.37
N LYS A 142 -15.29 -46.08 -12.37
CA LYS A 142 -14.52 -47.16 -11.76
C LYS A 142 -15.43 -48.21 -11.11
N LYS A 143 -16.49 -47.78 -10.41
CA LYS A 143 -17.49 -48.68 -9.82
C LYS A 143 -18.23 -49.48 -10.91
N ASN A 144 -18.76 -48.81 -11.92
CA ASN A 144 -19.49 -49.46 -13.02
C ASN A 144 -18.60 -50.44 -13.79
N PHE A 145 -17.33 -50.08 -14.02
CA PHE A 145 -16.37 -50.98 -14.65
C PHE A 145 -16.10 -52.22 -13.80
N ASN A 146 -15.90 -52.06 -12.49
CA ASN A 146 -15.72 -53.19 -11.57
C ASN A 146 -16.96 -54.12 -11.53
N GLU A 147 -18.17 -53.55 -11.54
CA GLU A 147 -19.42 -54.33 -11.62
C GLU A 147 -19.51 -55.10 -12.94
N PHE A 148 -19.17 -54.46 -14.07
CA PHE A 148 -19.13 -55.12 -15.38
C PHE A 148 -18.13 -56.28 -15.42
N VAL A 149 -16.91 -56.07 -14.90
CA VAL A 149 -15.88 -57.13 -14.83
C VAL A 149 -16.36 -58.28 -13.96
N LYS A 150 -16.97 -58.00 -12.81
CA LYS A 150 -17.54 -59.03 -11.92
C LYS A 150 -18.60 -59.86 -12.63
N MET A 151 -19.63 -59.22 -13.23
CA MET A 151 -20.68 -59.94 -13.96
C MET A 151 -20.12 -60.75 -15.13
N SER A 152 -19.12 -60.22 -15.84
CA SER A 152 -18.48 -60.95 -16.94
C SER A 152 -17.73 -62.19 -16.45
N THR A 153 -17.08 -62.09 -15.29
CA THR A 153 -16.37 -63.22 -14.66
C THR A 153 -17.36 -64.30 -14.21
N GLU A 154 -18.43 -63.93 -13.50
CA GLU A 154 -19.50 -64.85 -13.07
C GLU A 154 -20.15 -65.56 -14.27
N LYS A 155 -20.34 -64.84 -15.39
CA LYS A 155 -20.89 -65.43 -16.61
C LYS A 155 -19.94 -66.41 -17.28
N ILE A 156 -18.63 -66.14 -17.28
CA ILE A 156 -17.61 -67.08 -17.77
C ILE A 156 -17.60 -68.35 -16.92
N GLU A 157 -17.65 -68.21 -15.59
CA GLU A 157 -17.73 -69.34 -14.66
C GLU A 157 -18.98 -70.20 -14.91
N SER A 158 -20.14 -69.57 -15.04
CA SER A 158 -21.40 -70.26 -15.35
C SER A 158 -21.35 -71.00 -16.70
N VAL A 159 -20.76 -70.39 -17.73
CA VAL A 159 -20.57 -71.07 -19.03
C VAL A 159 -19.63 -72.27 -18.90
N ASN A 160 -18.55 -72.14 -18.12
CA ASN A 160 -17.64 -73.26 -17.86
C ASN A 160 -18.32 -74.41 -17.13
N GLU A 161 -19.19 -74.14 -16.15
CA GLU A 161 -19.98 -75.18 -15.47
C GLU A 161 -20.90 -75.92 -16.46
N VAL A 162 -21.55 -75.20 -17.37
CA VAL A 162 -22.39 -75.82 -18.40
C VAL A 162 -21.56 -76.70 -19.35
N ILE A 163 -20.37 -76.24 -19.75
CA ILE A 163 -19.46 -77.02 -20.59
C ILE A 163 -19.03 -78.30 -19.87
N LEU A 164 -18.63 -78.21 -18.61
CA LEU A 164 -18.23 -79.38 -17.81
C LEU A 164 -19.38 -80.37 -17.63
N SER A 165 -20.60 -79.89 -17.39
CA SER A 165 -21.79 -80.74 -17.30
C SER A 165 -22.10 -81.44 -18.62
N LEU A 166 -22.01 -80.74 -19.76
CA LEU A 166 -22.22 -81.32 -21.08
C LEU A 166 -21.16 -82.38 -21.40
N GLN A 167 -19.90 -82.14 -21.03
CA GLN A 167 -18.83 -83.11 -21.16
C GLN A 167 -19.12 -84.38 -20.34
N ALA A 168 -19.52 -84.23 -19.08
CA ALA A 168 -19.89 -85.37 -18.24
C ALA A 168 -21.05 -86.19 -18.82
N THR A 169 -22.11 -85.54 -19.33
CA THR A 169 -23.23 -86.24 -19.97
C THR A 169 -22.82 -86.96 -21.26
N LEU A 170 -21.92 -86.36 -22.06
CA LEU A 170 -21.37 -87.02 -23.24
C LEU A 170 -20.50 -88.22 -22.88
N ASP A 171 -19.70 -88.12 -21.81
CA ASP A 171 -18.88 -89.22 -21.31
C ASP A 171 -19.77 -90.37 -20.77
N GLU A 172 -20.87 -90.06 -20.07
CA GLU A 172 -21.87 -91.05 -19.63
C GLU A 172 -22.57 -91.74 -20.82
N LEU A 173 -22.95 -90.98 -21.85
CA LEU A 173 -23.56 -91.54 -23.07
C LEU A 173 -22.57 -92.39 -23.87
N ALA A 174 -21.30 -91.98 -23.94
CA ALA A 174 -20.25 -92.77 -24.59
C ALA A 174 -19.92 -94.05 -23.81
N GLY A 175 -20.02 -94.02 -22.46
CA GLY A 175 -19.89 -95.21 -21.62
C GLY A 175 -21.13 -96.13 -21.66
N SER A 176 -22.30 -95.58 -21.98
CA SER A 176 -23.57 -96.32 -22.12
C SER A 176 -23.64 -97.19 -23.38
N GLU A 177 -22.81 -96.93 -24.40
CA GLU A 177 -22.76 -97.78 -25.59
C GLU A 177 -22.07 -99.13 -25.35
N GLU A 178 -21.36 -99.34 -24.22
CA GLU A 178 -20.79 -100.65 -23.88
C GLU A 178 -21.74 -101.57 -23.09
N GLU A 179 -22.85 -101.07 -22.53
CA GLU A 179 -23.78 -101.90 -21.71
C GLU A 179 -25.13 -102.24 -22.39
N GLU A 180 -25.47 -101.64 -23.54
CA GLU A 180 -26.69 -101.99 -24.31
C GLU A 180 -26.49 -103.00 -25.45
N GLU A 181 -25.26 -103.40 -25.80
CA GLU A 181 -25.02 -104.46 -26.80
C GLU A 181 -25.11 -105.90 -26.20
N THR A 182 -25.22 -106.06 -24.88
CA THR A 182 -25.33 -107.38 -24.23
C THR A 182 -26.75 -107.87 -23.91
N ALA A 183 -27.80 -107.04 -24.05
CA ALA A 183 -29.16 -107.43 -23.66
C ALA A 183 -30.04 -108.01 -24.79
N SER A 184 -29.65 -107.88 -26.07
CA SER A 184 -30.49 -108.34 -27.21
C SER A 184 -30.13 -109.73 -27.75
N GLN A 185 -29.17 -110.46 -27.16
CA GLN A 185 -28.83 -111.83 -27.59
C GLN A 185 -29.36 -112.96 -26.67
N GLU A 186 -30.09 -112.65 -25.58
CA GLU A 186 -30.70 -113.67 -24.70
C GLU A 186 -32.24 -113.64 -24.68
N ALA A 187 -32.87 -113.34 -25.81
CA ALA A 187 -34.31 -113.58 -26.00
C ALA A 187 -34.54 -114.35 -27.31
N GLU A 188 -34.08 -115.60 -27.33
CA GLU A 188 -34.74 -116.69 -28.06
C GLU A 188 -36.18 -116.90 -27.57
#